data_AF-A0A938M3B6-F1
#
_entry.id   AF-A0A938M3B6-F1
#
_cell.length_a   1.000
_cell.length_b   1.000
_cell.length_c   1.000
_cell.angle_alpha   90.00
_cell.angle_beta   90.00
_cell.angle_gamma   90.00
#
_symmetry.space_group_name_H-M   'P 1'
#
loop_
_entity.id
_entity.type
_entity.pdbx_description
1 polymer ?
#
loop_
_entity_poly.entity_id
_entity_poly.type
_entity_poly.pdbx_seq_one_letter_code
_entity_poly.pdbx_strand_id
1 'polypeptide(L)'
;RVKGGDRKTLTPGGHFVENCHIHDFSRLDRTYTPAVWMDGVGNRIAHNLFHDSPGHAIRLEGNDHAIEFNEIHHVVTETDDQGGLDIWFNPTYRGNVMRFNFWHDIGNGGEFSQAGIRLDDAISGVHIYGNVFWRCSNGHFGGLQIHGGKENVVENNLFADCKYAVSFSGWGEKRWKEFLASDATVKALQAVDAANPPYSTRYPALARLAERADVNLISRNLVFNCGEFLTRDRGLQDLMDSHLTSQDPGFVDAPRGNFQLKPTHLAPIGFQPIPFDEIGTYQDGLRPPKVLPK
;
A
#
# COMPACT_ATOMS: atom_id res chain seq x y z
N ARG A 1 6.54 -6.90 16.69
CA ARG A 1 7.34 -5.82 16.06
C ARG A 1 8.66 -6.39 15.59
N VAL A 2 9.02 -6.15 14.34
CA VAL A 2 10.31 -6.47 13.71
C VAL A 2 11.02 -5.15 13.46
N LYS A 3 12.18 -4.93 14.08
CA LYS A 3 12.93 -3.68 13.95
C LYS A 3 14.37 -3.99 13.56
N GLY A 4 14.84 -3.44 12.43
CA GLY A 4 16.21 -3.67 11.95
C GLY A 4 16.70 -2.56 11.04
N GLY A 5 18.01 -2.33 11.04
CA GLY A 5 18.67 -1.26 10.30
C GLY A 5 18.81 0.04 11.09
N ASP A 6 19.49 1.02 10.50
CA ASP A 6 19.71 2.35 11.09
C ASP A 6 19.21 3.44 10.14
N ARG A 7 18.18 4.17 10.59
CA ARG A 7 17.57 5.23 9.82
C ARG A 7 18.46 6.45 9.64
N LYS A 8 19.45 6.71 10.51
CA LYS A 8 20.35 7.87 10.35
C LYS A 8 21.33 7.67 9.20
N THR A 9 21.82 6.44 9.04
CA THR A 9 22.80 6.06 8.02
C THR A 9 22.17 5.39 6.81
N LEU A 10 20.86 5.12 6.84
CA LEU A 10 20.15 4.27 5.87
C LEU A 10 20.78 2.88 5.72
N THR A 11 21.40 2.36 6.79
CA THR A 11 21.96 1.00 6.79
C THR A 11 20.82 -0.02 6.87
N PRO A 12 20.69 -0.95 5.91
CA PRO A 12 19.60 -1.92 5.90
C PRO A 12 19.74 -2.94 7.04
N GLY A 13 18.60 -3.34 7.60
CA GLY A 13 18.52 -4.41 8.61
C GLY A 13 18.46 -5.81 8.03
N GLY A 14 17.86 -5.96 6.85
CA GLY A 14 17.73 -7.26 6.18
C GLY A 14 16.84 -8.27 6.93
N HIS A 15 16.01 -7.83 7.88
CA HIS A 15 15.04 -8.71 8.51
C HIS A 15 13.89 -9.01 7.56
N PHE A 16 13.29 -10.19 7.70
CA PHE A 16 12.17 -10.60 6.88
C PHE A 16 11.09 -11.33 7.68
N VAL A 17 9.85 -11.21 7.22
CA VAL A 17 8.74 -12.10 7.54
C VAL A 17 8.33 -12.75 6.23
N GLU A 18 8.58 -14.04 6.08
CA GLU A 18 8.40 -14.73 4.80
C GLU A 18 7.72 -16.08 4.95
N ASN A 19 6.86 -16.41 3.99
CA ASN A 19 6.16 -17.69 3.92
C ASN A 19 5.42 -18.05 5.23
N CYS A 20 4.79 -17.08 5.87
CA CYS A 20 3.98 -17.27 7.08
C CYS A 20 2.48 -17.27 6.74
N HIS A 21 1.70 -17.99 7.54
CA HIS A 21 0.24 -17.93 7.55
C HIS A 21 -0.18 -17.41 8.93
N ILE A 22 -0.66 -16.16 8.98
CA ILE A 22 -0.97 -15.47 10.24
C ILE A 22 -2.44 -15.07 10.22
N HIS A 23 -3.21 -15.62 11.15
CA HIS A 23 -4.65 -15.43 11.21
C HIS A 23 -5.18 -15.31 12.65
N ASP A 24 -6.42 -14.84 12.81
CA ASP A 24 -7.08 -14.66 14.10
C ASP A 24 -6.25 -13.84 15.10
N PHE A 25 -5.69 -12.72 14.63
CA PHE A 25 -4.88 -11.80 15.45
C PHE A 25 -5.72 -10.59 15.92
N SER A 26 -5.17 -9.77 16.83
CA SER A 26 -5.88 -8.65 17.46
C SER A 26 -7.15 -9.07 18.26
N ARG A 27 -7.11 -10.24 18.92
CA ARG A 27 -8.26 -10.83 19.63
C ARG A 27 -8.61 -10.15 20.96
N LEU A 28 -7.63 -9.58 21.64
CA LEU A 28 -7.81 -8.91 22.94
C LEU A 28 -7.86 -7.40 22.71
N ASP A 29 -6.75 -6.84 22.25
CA ASP A 29 -6.69 -5.49 21.74
C ASP A 29 -7.07 -5.52 20.27
N ARG A 30 -8.19 -4.91 19.93
CA ARG A 30 -8.82 -5.04 18.59
C ARG A 30 -8.29 -4.02 17.57
N THR A 31 -7.40 -3.13 17.99
CA THR A 31 -6.85 -2.06 17.15
C THR A 31 -5.37 -1.85 17.46
N TYR A 32 -4.59 -1.45 16.45
CA TYR A 32 -3.15 -1.17 16.54
C TYR A 32 -2.26 -2.32 17.04
N THR A 33 -2.73 -3.57 16.90
CA THR A 33 -1.95 -4.79 17.18
C THR A 33 -1.76 -5.66 15.94
N PRO A 34 -1.03 -5.15 14.91
CA PRO A 34 -0.88 -5.85 13.64
C PRO A 34 -0.16 -7.19 13.80
N ALA A 35 -0.39 -8.08 12.82
CA ALA A 35 0.43 -9.28 12.63
C ALA A 35 1.92 -8.91 12.48
N VAL A 36 2.22 -7.87 11.70
CA VAL A 36 3.59 -7.36 11.53
C VAL A 36 3.62 -5.84 11.73
N TRP A 37 4.34 -5.40 12.77
CA TRP A 37 4.83 -4.03 12.86
C TRP A 37 6.29 -4.02 12.43
N MET A 38 6.55 -3.53 11.22
CA MET A 38 7.88 -3.40 10.63
C MET A 38 8.44 -1.99 10.88
N ASP A 39 9.68 -1.91 11.38
CA ASP A 39 10.40 -0.66 11.65
C ASP A 39 11.86 -0.73 11.17
N GLY A 40 12.40 0.39 10.73
CA GLY A 40 13.82 0.60 10.48
C GLY A 40 14.15 0.88 9.01
N VAL A 41 15.06 0.11 8.42
CA VAL A 41 15.49 0.30 7.03
C VAL A 41 15.69 -1.04 6.33
N GLY A 42 15.21 -1.21 5.10
CA GLY A 42 15.63 -2.32 4.24
C GLY A 42 15.21 -3.72 4.73
N ASN A 43 14.04 -3.81 5.36
CA ASN A 43 13.43 -5.08 5.80
C ASN A 43 12.29 -5.50 4.84
N ARG A 44 11.93 -6.80 4.84
CA ARG A 44 11.01 -7.40 3.86
C ARG A 44 9.82 -8.13 4.49
N ILE A 45 8.64 -8.01 3.89
CA ILE A 45 7.47 -8.84 4.20
C ILE A 45 7.07 -9.51 2.87
N ALA A 46 7.27 -10.82 2.74
CA ALA A 46 7.07 -11.50 1.46
C ALA A 46 6.35 -12.85 1.54
N HIS A 47 5.55 -13.20 0.53
CA HIS A 47 4.93 -14.53 0.42
C HIS A 47 4.10 -14.97 1.64
N ASN A 48 3.46 -14.04 2.34
CA ASN A 48 2.65 -14.36 3.51
C ASN A 48 1.16 -14.37 3.17
N LEU A 49 0.40 -15.08 3.99
CA LEU A 49 -1.06 -15.04 4.02
C LEU A 49 -1.52 -14.44 5.36
N PHE A 50 -2.19 -13.29 5.31
CA PHE A 50 -2.73 -12.58 6.48
C PHE A 50 -4.25 -12.48 6.41
N HIS A 51 -4.96 -12.97 7.44
CA HIS A 51 -6.42 -12.80 7.47
C HIS A 51 -7.06 -12.85 8.87
N ASP A 52 -8.36 -12.56 8.91
CA ASP A 52 -9.21 -12.60 10.10
C ASP A 52 -8.67 -11.71 11.24
N SER A 53 -8.71 -10.40 11.02
CA SER A 53 -8.35 -9.41 12.04
C SER A 53 -9.32 -8.23 12.07
N PRO A 54 -9.75 -7.76 13.27
CA PRO A 54 -10.53 -6.54 13.40
C PRO A 54 -9.83 -5.28 12.91
N GLY A 55 -8.50 -5.25 12.92
CA GLY A 55 -7.67 -4.12 12.45
C GLY A 55 -6.67 -4.49 11.35
N HIS A 56 -5.78 -3.56 11.01
CA HIS A 56 -4.75 -3.72 9.97
C HIS A 56 -3.81 -4.91 10.20
N ALA A 57 -3.35 -5.53 9.12
CA ALA A 57 -2.38 -6.63 9.16
C ALA A 57 -0.95 -6.14 9.33
N ILE A 58 -0.61 -5.05 8.67
CA ILE A 58 0.75 -4.53 8.58
C ILE A 58 0.78 -3.08 9.04
N ARG A 59 1.69 -2.77 9.97
CA ARG A 59 2.11 -1.39 10.27
C ARG A 59 3.54 -1.21 9.80
N LEU A 60 3.77 -0.17 9.01
CA LEU A 60 5.09 0.14 8.46
C LEU A 60 5.63 1.46 9.01
N GLU A 61 6.87 1.45 9.46
CA GLU A 61 7.62 2.64 9.88
C GLU A 61 9.03 2.55 9.31
N GLY A 62 9.57 3.63 8.73
CA GLY A 62 10.93 3.64 8.22
C GLY A 62 11.06 3.59 6.71
N ASN A 63 12.18 3.07 6.22
CA ASN A 63 12.73 3.38 4.89
C ASN A 63 13.07 2.12 4.09
N ASP A 64 12.95 2.21 2.76
CA ASP A 64 13.42 1.18 1.83
C ASP A 64 12.90 -0.26 2.13
N HIS A 65 11.72 -0.39 2.74
CA HIS A 65 11.09 -1.70 2.96
C HIS A 65 10.49 -2.25 1.68
N ALA A 66 10.48 -3.57 1.55
CA ALA A 66 9.81 -4.28 0.47
C ALA A 66 8.64 -5.11 1.03
N ILE A 67 7.44 -4.86 0.52
CA ILE A 67 6.23 -5.62 0.84
C ILE A 67 5.76 -6.24 -0.47
N GLU A 68 5.95 -7.55 -0.61
CA GLU A 68 5.77 -8.21 -1.91
C GLU A 68 5.16 -9.61 -1.88
N PHE A 69 4.38 -9.97 -2.89
CA PHE A 69 3.82 -11.32 -3.02
C PHE A 69 2.98 -11.78 -1.82
N ASN A 70 2.43 -10.88 -1.02
CA ASN A 70 1.56 -11.25 0.09
C ASN A 70 0.09 -11.30 -0.36
N GLU A 71 -0.67 -12.19 0.26
CA GLU A 71 -2.14 -12.23 0.19
C GLU A 71 -2.70 -11.71 1.53
N ILE A 72 -3.53 -10.68 1.47
CA ILE A 72 -4.13 -10.03 2.64
C ILE A 72 -5.64 -9.94 2.42
N HIS A 73 -6.41 -10.54 3.31
CA HIS A 73 -7.87 -10.50 3.21
C HIS A 73 -8.60 -10.54 4.54
N HIS A 74 -9.86 -10.07 4.57
CA HIS A 74 -10.70 -10.13 5.78
C HIS A 74 -10.02 -9.52 7.02
N VAL A 75 -9.31 -8.40 6.80
CA VAL A 75 -8.73 -7.57 7.86
C VAL A 75 -9.42 -6.21 7.89
N VAL A 76 -9.24 -5.45 8.98
CA VAL A 76 -9.94 -4.18 9.20
C VAL A 76 -11.46 -4.41 9.34
N THR A 77 -11.90 -5.53 9.90
CA THR A 77 -13.34 -5.89 9.93
C THR A 77 -14.15 -5.13 10.98
N GLU A 78 -13.51 -4.45 11.93
CA GLU A 78 -14.20 -3.73 13.00
C GLU A 78 -13.65 -2.32 13.27
N THR A 79 -12.58 -1.93 12.58
CA THR A 79 -12.00 -0.60 12.70
C THR A 79 -12.37 0.28 11.51
N ASP A 80 -12.57 1.56 11.80
CA ASP A 80 -12.70 2.63 10.82
C ASP A 80 -11.37 3.37 10.73
N ASP A 81 -11.19 4.12 9.64
CA ASP A 81 -10.00 4.91 9.36
C ASP A 81 -8.73 4.04 9.43
N GLN A 82 -8.63 2.98 8.62
CA GLN A 82 -7.48 2.06 8.57
C GLN A 82 -7.33 1.38 7.20
N GLY A 83 -6.12 0.94 6.88
CA GLY A 83 -5.81 0.09 5.72
C GLY A 83 -5.41 -1.33 6.13
N GLY A 84 -5.48 -2.32 5.23
CA GLY A 84 -4.83 -3.61 5.46
C GLY A 84 -3.33 -3.46 5.77
N LEU A 85 -2.69 -2.48 5.13
CA LEU A 85 -1.41 -1.89 5.54
C LEU A 85 -1.60 -0.41 5.90
N ASP A 86 -1.10 -0.02 7.07
CA ASP A 86 -1.06 1.36 7.56
C ASP A 86 0.39 1.88 7.68
N ILE A 87 0.61 3.10 7.20
CA ILE A 87 1.83 3.89 7.42
C ILE A 87 1.43 5.35 7.67
N TRP A 88 2.07 6.02 8.64
CA TRP A 88 1.59 7.30 9.17
C TRP A 88 2.68 8.36 9.37
N PHE A 89 2.31 9.62 9.11
CA PHE A 89 2.94 10.87 9.57
C PHE A 89 4.26 11.28 8.93
N ASN A 90 5.25 10.40 8.83
CA ASN A 90 6.62 10.83 8.64
C ASN A 90 7.00 10.97 7.15
N PRO A 91 7.19 12.18 6.59
CA PRO A 91 7.52 12.37 5.17
C PRO A 91 8.94 11.89 4.81
N THR A 92 9.73 11.45 5.80
CA THR A 92 11.04 10.82 5.60
C THR A 92 10.97 9.30 5.49
N TYR A 93 9.81 8.66 5.67
CA TYR A 93 9.60 7.21 5.44
C TYR A 93 9.51 6.88 3.94
N ARG A 94 10.64 7.06 3.24
CA ARG A 94 10.75 7.03 1.78
C ARG A 94 11.39 5.75 1.26
N GLY A 95 11.18 5.49 -0.03
CA GLY A 95 11.77 4.35 -0.73
C GLY A 95 11.08 3.02 -0.45
N ASN A 96 9.99 3.03 0.32
CA ASN A 96 9.20 1.83 0.55
C ASN A 96 8.48 1.41 -0.74
N VAL A 97 8.50 0.11 -1.00
CA VAL A 97 7.91 -0.51 -2.18
C VAL A 97 6.85 -1.52 -1.75
N MET A 98 5.64 -1.36 -2.28
CA MET A 98 4.55 -2.31 -2.14
C MET A 98 4.25 -2.86 -3.53
N ARG A 99 4.61 -4.12 -3.79
CA ARG A 99 4.47 -4.68 -5.14
C ARG A 99 3.92 -6.10 -5.18
N PHE A 100 3.18 -6.43 -6.22
CA PHE A 100 2.74 -7.81 -6.45
C PHE A 100 1.99 -8.42 -5.26
N ASN A 101 1.27 -7.63 -4.47
CA ASN A 101 0.42 -8.16 -3.39
C ASN A 101 -1.03 -8.29 -3.87
N PHE A 102 -1.75 -9.24 -3.30
CA PHE A 102 -3.18 -9.40 -3.49
C PHE A 102 -3.93 -8.97 -2.23
N TRP A 103 -4.60 -7.83 -2.32
CA TRP A 103 -5.48 -7.29 -1.29
C TRP A 103 -6.91 -7.64 -1.70
N HIS A 104 -7.65 -8.36 -0.87
CA HIS A 104 -9.06 -8.59 -1.18
C HIS A 104 -9.99 -8.72 0.03
N ASP A 105 -11.26 -8.40 -0.16
CA ASP A 105 -12.28 -8.49 0.90
C ASP A 105 -11.83 -7.75 2.17
N ILE A 106 -11.34 -6.53 2.00
CA ILE A 106 -10.87 -5.69 3.11
C ILE A 106 -12.07 -4.94 3.69
N GLY A 107 -12.16 -4.92 5.02
CA GLY A 107 -13.28 -4.32 5.73
C GLY A 107 -14.44 -5.28 5.96
N ASN A 108 -15.59 -4.73 6.34
CA ASN A 108 -16.79 -5.50 6.69
C ASN A 108 -18.00 -5.24 5.77
N GLY A 109 -17.78 -4.57 4.64
CA GLY A 109 -18.84 -4.20 3.70
C GLY A 109 -19.73 -3.03 4.14
N GLY A 110 -19.49 -2.44 5.32
CA GLY A 110 -20.16 -1.22 5.77
C GLY A 110 -19.62 0.05 5.11
N GLU A 111 -20.30 1.18 5.33
CA GLU A 111 -19.86 2.51 4.85
C GLU A 111 -18.76 3.12 5.75
N PHE A 112 -17.66 2.39 5.97
CA PHE A 112 -16.51 2.82 6.76
C PHE A 112 -15.30 3.18 5.88
N SER A 113 -14.37 3.96 6.42
CA SER A 113 -13.12 4.39 5.79
C SER A 113 -12.06 3.30 5.89
N GLN A 114 -12.15 2.33 4.99
CA GLN A 114 -11.30 1.14 4.96
C GLN A 114 -10.64 1.00 3.58
N ALA A 115 -9.33 0.74 3.55
CA ALA A 115 -8.53 0.60 2.33
C ALA A 115 -7.70 -0.68 2.32
N GLY A 116 -7.23 -1.14 1.15
CA GLY A 116 -6.18 -2.16 1.09
C GLY A 116 -4.85 -1.61 1.62
N ILE A 117 -4.44 -0.44 1.13
CA ILE A 117 -3.27 0.30 1.62
C ILE A 117 -3.70 1.71 1.99
N ARG A 118 -3.27 2.19 3.16
CA ARG A 118 -3.45 3.57 3.59
C ARG A 118 -2.10 4.25 3.83
N LEU A 119 -1.84 5.30 3.06
CA LEU A 119 -0.76 6.25 3.27
C LEU A 119 -1.31 7.44 4.05
N ASP A 120 -1.16 7.42 5.37
CA ASP A 120 -1.80 8.37 6.26
C ASP A 120 -0.90 9.53 6.64
N ASP A 121 -1.43 10.75 6.63
CA ASP A 121 -0.74 12.00 6.98
C ASP A 121 0.69 12.14 6.43
N ALA A 122 0.84 12.81 5.28
CA ALA A 122 2.13 13.23 4.73
C ALA A 122 3.11 12.13 4.28
N ILE A 123 2.70 10.85 4.30
CA ILE A 123 3.50 9.77 3.73
C ILE A 123 3.73 9.98 2.24
N SER A 124 5.01 10.03 1.87
CA SER A 124 5.47 10.51 0.57
C SER A 124 6.56 9.61 0.03
N GLY A 125 6.71 9.55 -1.30
CA GLY A 125 7.80 8.80 -1.94
C GLY A 125 7.70 7.28 -1.79
N VAL A 126 6.48 6.74 -1.73
CA VAL A 126 6.19 5.31 -1.73
C VAL A 126 5.90 4.84 -3.17
N HIS A 127 6.42 3.68 -3.55
CA HIS A 127 6.18 3.08 -4.86
C HIS A 127 5.24 1.87 -4.73
N ILE A 128 4.05 1.99 -5.29
CA ILE A 128 2.97 1.00 -5.21
C ILE A 128 2.71 0.50 -6.61
N TYR A 129 3.12 -0.74 -6.92
CA TYR A 129 2.99 -1.24 -8.28
C TYR A 129 2.68 -2.72 -8.44
N GLY A 130 1.95 -3.08 -9.49
CA GLY A 130 1.65 -4.48 -9.76
C GLY A 130 0.80 -5.17 -8.68
N ASN A 131 0.14 -4.42 -7.80
CA ASN A 131 -0.76 -5.00 -6.81
C ASN A 131 -2.14 -5.24 -7.42
N VAL A 132 -2.86 -6.22 -6.88
CA VAL A 132 -4.28 -6.45 -7.16
C VAL A 132 -5.09 -6.06 -5.94
N PHE A 133 -6.03 -5.14 -6.10
CA PHE A 133 -7.01 -4.74 -5.09
C PHE A 133 -8.39 -5.18 -5.54
N TRP A 134 -8.99 -6.13 -4.84
CA TRP A 134 -10.31 -6.65 -5.17
C TRP A 134 -11.28 -6.49 -4.01
N ARG A 135 -12.39 -5.76 -4.17
CA ARG A 135 -13.34 -5.54 -3.06
C ARG A 135 -12.67 -4.94 -1.81
N CYS A 136 -11.80 -3.96 -2.02
CA CYS A 136 -11.01 -3.29 -0.97
C CYS A 136 -11.53 -1.89 -0.59
N SER A 137 -12.76 -1.56 -1.00
CA SER A 137 -13.33 -0.22 -0.86
C SER A 137 -14.85 -0.30 -0.74
N ASN A 138 -15.37 -0.04 0.46
CA ASN A 138 -16.81 -0.16 0.77
C ASN A 138 -17.43 1.18 1.23
N GLY A 139 -16.68 2.05 1.92
CA GLY A 139 -17.16 3.35 2.38
C GLY A 139 -16.44 4.54 1.73
N HIS A 140 -15.63 5.27 2.51
CA HIS A 140 -15.05 6.54 2.06
C HIS A 140 -13.66 6.40 1.42
N PHE A 141 -12.95 5.31 1.69
CA PHE A 141 -11.62 5.06 1.14
C PHE A 141 -11.68 4.17 -0.09
N GLY A 142 -10.70 4.33 -0.98
CA GLY A 142 -10.47 3.46 -2.12
C GLY A 142 -9.62 2.25 -1.74
N GLY A 143 -9.37 1.37 -2.71
CA GLY A 143 -8.39 0.28 -2.54
C GLY A 143 -7.03 0.81 -2.07
N LEU A 144 -6.67 2.01 -2.51
CA LEU A 144 -5.59 2.83 -1.98
C LEU A 144 -6.11 4.18 -1.45
N GLN A 145 -5.76 4.55 -0.22
CA GLN A 145 -6.03 5.87 0.36
C GLN A 145 -4.73 6.67 0.54
N ILE A 146 -4.69 7.91 0.06
CA ILE A 146 -3.57 8.85 0.22
C ILE A 146 -4.04 10.11 0.96
N HIS A 147 -3.52 10.34 2.17
CA HIS A 147 -3.90 11.47 3.02
C HIS A 147 -2.76 12.50 3.12
N GLY A 148 -2.91 13.64 2.41
CA GLY A 148 -1.98 14.77 2.41
C GLY A 148 -0.59 14.54 1.75
N GLY A 149 -0.10 13.30 1.73
CA GLY A 149 1.19 12.92 1.16
C GLY A 149 1.35 13.20 -0.34
N LYS A 150 2.59 13.20 -0.80
CA LYS A 150 2.97 13.56 -2.18
C LYS A 150 4.07 12.66 -2.73
N GLU A 151 4.33 12.73 -4.03
CA GLU A 151 5.40 12.01 -4.72
C GLU A 151 5.31 10.49 -4.58
N ASN A 152 4.15 9.96 -4.19
CA ASN A 152 3.90 8.54 -4.29
C ASN A 152 3.70 8.17 -5.76
N VAL A 153 4.15 6.98 -6.12
CA VAL A 153 4.02 6.44 -7.48
C VAL A 153 3.07 5.25 -7.41
N VAL A 154 1.90 5.38 -8.01
CA VAL A 154 0.87 4.35 -8.10
C VAL A 154 0.80 3.89 -9.54
N GLU A 155 1.47 2.79 -9.85
CA GLU A 155 1.62 2.34 -11.22
C GLU A 155 1.29 0.88 -11.47
N ASN A 156 0.70 0.54 -12.62
CA ASN A 156 0.51 -0.85 -13.01
C ASN A 156 -0.26 -1.70 -11.98
N ASN A 157 -1.15 -1.11 -11.19
CA ASN A 157 -2.00 -1.86 -10.26
C ASN A 157 -3.34 -2.19 -10.93
N LEU A 158 -3.93 -3.32 -10.53
CA LEU A 158 -5.29 -3.67 -10.85
C LEU A 158 -6.20 -3.32 -9.68
N PHE A 159 -7.23 -2.52 -9.92
CA PHE A 159 -8.33 -2.29 -8.99
C PHE A 159 -9.58 -2.94 -9.58
N ALA A 160 -10.19 -3.87 -8.86
CA ALA A 160 -11.35 -4.64 -9.28
C ALA A 160 -12.47 -4.52 -8.24
N ASP A 161 -13.70 -4.26 -8.68
CA ASP A 161 -14.89 -4.26 -7.83
C ASP A 161 -14.75 -3.40 -6.55
N CYS A 162 -14.09 -2.26 -6.67
CA CYS A 162 -13.93 -1.30 -5.58
C CYS A 162 -14.90 -0.13 -5.77
N LYS A 163 -15.49 0.40 -4.70
CA LYS A 163 -16.28 1.65 -4.80
C LYS A 163 -15.42 2.78 -5.37
N TYR A 164 -14.20 2.92 -4.85
CA TYR A 164 -13.17 3.80 -5.40
C TYR A 164 -11.86 3.02 -5.58
N ALA A 165 -11.15 3.22 -6.69
CA ALA A 165 -9.83 2.62 -6.84
C ALA A 165 -8.79 3.35 -5.98
N VAL A 166 -8.65 4.67 -6.14
CA VAL A 166 -7.80 5.52 -5.31
C VAL A 166 -8.61 6.68 -4.72
N SER A 167 -8.40 6.95 -3.44
CA SER A 167 -9.05 8.05 -2.74
C SER A 167 -8.02 8.99 -2.11
N PHE A 168 -8.35 10.29 -2.14
CA PHE A 168 -7.47 11.33 -1.62
C PHE A 168 -8.11 12.07 -0.44
N SER A 169 -7.28 12.47 0.51
CA SER A 169 -7.62 13.45 1.54
C SER A 169 -6.61 14.59 1.46
N GLY A 170 -6.71 15.40 0.40
CA GLY A 170 -5.71 16.44 0.11
C GLY A 170 -5.68 17.56 1.16
N TRP A 171 -4.49 17.98 1.56
CA TRP A 171 -4.27 19.04 2.55
C TRP A 171 -4.20 20.43 1.93
N GLY A 172 -3.76 20.53 0.68
CA GLY A 172 -3.44 21.78 0.01
C GLY A 172 -2.19 22.47 0.56
N GLU A 173 -1.69 23.43 -0.21
CA GLU A 173 -0.43 24.15 0.04
C GLU A 173 -0.33 24.76 1.44
N LYS A 174 -1.42 25.37 1.94
CA LYS A 174 -1.42 26.03 3.25
C LYS A 174 -1.18 25.04 4.39
N ARG A 175 -2.03 24.01 4.51
CA ARG A 175 -1.92 23.00 5.58
C ARG A 175 -0.61 22.21 5.46
N TRP A 176 -0.15 21.94 4.24
CA TRP A 176 1.15 21.30 4.03
C TRP A 176 2.32 22.12 4.60
N LYS A 177 2.37 23.42 4.32
CA LYS A 177 3.42 24.31 4.87
C LYS A 177 3.34 24.44 6.37
N GLU A 178 2.14 24.52 6.94
CA GLU A 178 1.92 24.52 8.39
C GLU A 178 2.40 23.20 9.03
N PHE A 179 2.10 22.06 8.40
CA PHE A 179 2.59 20.75 8.83
C PHE A 179 4.12 20.67 8.82
N LEU A 180 4.77 21.13 7.75
CA LEU A 180 6.24 21.14 7.65
C LEU A 180 6.90 22.04 8.70
N ALA A 181 6.23 23.13 9.09
CA ALA A 181 6.70 24.04 10.13
C ALA A 181 6.42 23.53 11.56
N SER A 182 5.64 22.45 11.73
CA SER A 182 5.31 21.92 13.04
C SER A 182 6.52 21.29 13.73
N ASP A 183 6.60 21.42 15.06
CA ASP A 183 7.70 20.87 15.86
C ASP A 183 7.93 19.38 15.62
N ALA A 184 6.86 18.61 15.45
CA ALA A 184 6.93 17.17 15.25
C ALA A 184 7.59 16.83 13.90
N THR A 185 7.24 17.54 12.83
CA THR A 185 7.82 17.33 11.50
C THR A 185 9.26 17.83 11.44
N VAL A 186 9.56 18.99 12.03
CA VAL A 186 10.93 19.51 12.13
C VAL A 186 11.83 18.51 12.86
N LYS A 187 11.36 17.94 13.98
CA LYS A 187 12.09 16.89 14.71
C LYS A 187 12.29 15.63 13.87
N ALA A 188 11.26 15.20 13.12
CA ALA A 188 11.36 14.03 12.25
C ALA A 188 12.41 14.21 11.14
N LEU A 189 12.47 15.38 10.52
CA LEU A 189 13.48 15.73 9.51
C LEU A 189 14.90 15.81 10.10
N GLN A 190 15.05 16.44 11.26
CA GLN A 190 16.34 16.56 11.96
C GLN A 190 16.86 15.23 12.48
N ALA A 191 15.97 14.32 12.91
CA ALA A 191 16.36 13.02 13.47
C ALA A 191 17.18 12.15 12.52
N VAL A 192 17.06 12.40 11.21
CA VAL A 192 17.76 11.68 10.14
C VAL A 192 18.66 12.59 9.29
N ASP A 193 18.85 13.84 9.72
CA ASP A 193 19.60 14.87 8.98
C ASP A 193 19.18 14.95 7.50
N ALA A 194 17.86 15.09 7.26
CA ALA A 194 17.24 14.93 5.94
C ALA A 194 17.81 15.82 4.82
N ALA A 195 18.48 16.93 5.16
CA ALA A 195 19.07 17.87 4.22
C ALA A 195 20.48 17.46 3.75
N ASN A 196 21.12 16.49 4.40
CA ASN A 196 22.49 16.05 4.12
C ASN A 196 22.55 14.58 3.70
N PRO A 197 23.68 14.11 3.12
CA PRO A 197 23.87 12.69 2.86
C PRO A 197 23.81 11.86 4.16
N PRO A 198 23.20 10.66 4.14
CA PRO A 198 22.78 9.94 2.93
C PRO A 198 21.39 10.32 2.39
N TYR A 199 20.56 11.06 3.15
CA TYR A 199 19.17 11.34 2.76
C TYR A 199 19.05 12.24 1.54
N SER A 200 19.82 13.32 1.47
CA SER A 200 19.73 14.24 0.32
C SER A 200 20.18 13.59 -0.99
N THR A 201 21.03 12.57 -0.92
CA THR A 201 21.45 11.77 -2.08
C THR A 201 20.44 10.66 -2.42
N ARG A 202 19.95 9.92 -1.42
CA ARG A 202 19.01 8.80 -1.63
C ARG A 202 17.60 9.29 -2.00
N TYR A 203 17.16 10.40 -1.41
CA TYR A 203 15.83 10.98 -1.59
C TYR A 203 15.91 12.48 -1.94
N PRO A 204 16.42 12.82 -3.14
CA PRO A 204 16.65 14.22 -3.54
C PRO A 204 15.37 15.08 -3.54
N ALA A 205 14.19 14.45 -3.63
CA ALA A 205 12.91 15.16 -3.56
C ALA A 205 12.64 15.83 -2.19
N LEU A 206 13.33 15.41 -1.11
CA LEU A 206 13.24 16.08 0.19
C LEU A 206 13.67 17.55 0.14
N ALA A 207 14.58 17.92 -0.77
CA ALA A 207 14.99 19.31 -0.97
C ALA A 207 13.83 20.21 -1.46
N ARG A 208 12.80 19.62 -2.07
CA ARG A 208 11.60 20.29 -2.61
C ARG A 208 10.34 19.89 -1.86
N LEU A 209 10.48 19.44 -0.62
CA LEU A 209 9.35 18.91 0.16
C LEU A 209 8.21 19.93 0.30
N ALA A 210 8.53 21.23 0.40
CA ALA A 210 7.55 22.32 0.54
C ALA A 210 6.78 22.71 -0.74
N GLU A 211 7.13 22.14 -1.89
CA GLU A 211 6.52 22.44 -3.19
C GLU A 211 5.46 21.40 -3.55
N ARG A 212 4.46 21.76 -4.38
CA ARG A 212 3.52 20.82 -5.04
C ARG A 212 2.84 19.86 -4.05
N ALA A 213 2.20 20.39 -3.02
CA ALA A 213 1.43 19.57 -2.07
C ALA A 213 0.39 18.69 -2.78
N ASP A 214 0.10 17.51 -2.22
CA ASP A 214 -0.88 16.52 -2.72
C ASP A 214 -0.63 15.89 -4.11
N VAL A 215 0.45 16.24 -4.82
CA VAL A 215 0.72 15.73 -6.17
C VAL A 215 1.41 14.35 -6.11
N ASN A 216 0.81 13.35 -6.74
CA ASN A 216 1.34 12.00 -6.91
C ASN A 216 1.31 11.59 -8.39
N LEU A 217 2.11 10.59 -8.76
CA LEU A 217 2.10 9.99 -10.09
C LEU A 217 1.15 8.79 -10.08
N ILE A 218 0.11 8.83 -10.90
CA ILE A 218 -0.85 7.74 -11.07
C ILE A 218 -0.76 7.28 -12.52
N SER A 219 -0.21 6.09 -12.78
CA SER A 219 0.04 5.69 -14.17
C SER A 219 -0.23 4.23 -14.50
N ARG A 220 -0.68 3.93 -15.72
CA ARG A 220 -0.82 2.54 -16.22
C ARG A 220 -1.64 1.62 -15.30
N ASN A 221 -2.60 2.14 -14.54
CA ASN A 221 -3.43 1.29 -13.69
C ASN A 221 -4.60 0.73 -14.50
N LEU A 222 -5.00 -0.51 -14.23
CA LEU A 222 -6.20 -1.13 -14.77
C LEU A 222 -7.31 -1.04 -13.71
N VAL A 223 -8.41 -0.40 -14.07
CA VAL A 223 -9.53 -0.15 -13.16
C VAL A 223 -10.74 -0.87 -13.75
N PHE A 224 -11.03 -2.03 -13.19
CA PHE A 224 -12.09 -2.93 -13.63
C PHE A 224 -13.30 -2.84 -12.70
N ASN A 225 -14.47 -2.51 -13.27
CA ASN A 225 -15.75 -2.52 -12.55
C ASN A 225 -15.74 -1.75 -11.21
N CYS A 226 -15.02 -0.62 -11.16
CA CYS A 226 -15.01 0.26 -9.99
C CYS A 226 -16.02 1.40 -10.15
N GLY A 227 -16.53 1.93 -9.04
CA GLY A 227 -17.48 3.07 -9.05
C GLY A 227 -16.84 4.35 -9.57
N GLU A 228 -15.71 4.77 -8.99
CA GLU A 228 -14.84 5.82 -9.53
C GLU A 228 -13.38 5.39 -9.51
N PHE A 229 -12.60 5.89 -10.46
CA PHE A 229 -11.15 5.67 -10.45
C PHE A 229 -10.46 6.50 -9.36
N LEU A 230 -10.59 7.82 -9.40
CA LEU A 230 -10.03 8.74 -8.42
C LEU A 230 -11.16 9.49 -7.74
N THR A 231 -11.26 9.40 -6.41
CA THR A 231 -12.24 10.18 -5.65
C THR A 231 -11.56 11.21 -4.77
N ARG A 232 -12.19 12.39 -4.63
CA ARG A 232 -11.64 13.57 -3.94
C ARG A 232 -10.29 14.05 -4.48
N ASP A 233 -9.93 13.63 -5.68
CA ASP A 233 -8.86 14.27 -6.43
C ASP A 233 -9.30 15.70 -6.80
N ARG A 234 -8.39 16.65 -6.62
CA ARG A 234 -8.60 18.07 -6.95
C ARG A 234 -8.05 18.42 -8.33
N GLY A 235 -7.86 17.42 -9.20
CA GLY A 235 -7.21 17.55 -10.51
C GLY A 235 -5.73 17.84 -10.41
N LEU A 236 -5.05 17.34 -9.37
CA LEU A 236 -3.65 17.64 -9.07
C LEU A 236 -2.69 16.50 -9.43
N GLN A 237 -3.21 15.28 -9.60
CA GLN A 237 -2.36 14.12 -9.84
C GLN A 237 -1.76 14.16 -11.25
N ASP A 238 -0.50 13.76 -11.36
CA ASP A 238 0.12 13.51 -12.66
C ASP A 238 -0.41 12.16 -13.17
N LEU A 239 -1.53 12.21 -13.93
CA LEU A 239 -2.24 11.03 -14.43
C LEU A 239 -1.77 10.64 -15.84
N MET A 240 -1.43 9.37 -16.05
CA MET A 240 -0.96 8.85 -17.34
C MET A 240 -1.49 7.44 -17.63
N ASP A 241 -1.93 7.18 -18.87
CA ASP A 241 -2.10 5.83 -19.45
C ASP A 241 -2.89 4.80 -18.60
N SER A 242 -3.80 5.24 -17.71
CA SER A 242 -4.62 4.33 -16.91
C SER A 242 -5.89 3.96 -17.68
N HIS A 243 -6.29 2.69 -17.61
CA HIS A 243 -7.40 2.15 -18.37
C HIS A 243 -8.57 1.78 -17.45
N LEU A 244 -9.75 2.34 -17.74
CA LEU A 244 -10.98 2.09 -17.00
C LEU A 244 -11.91 1.26 -17.88
N THR A 245 -12.40 0.14 -17.37
CA THR A 245 -13.29 -0.75 -18.12
C THR A 245 -14.29 -1.46 -17.21
N SER A 246 -15.49 -1.72 -17.72
CA SER A 246 -16.46 -2.66 -17.13
C SER A 246 -16.54 -3.97 -17.91
N GLN A 247 -15.87 -4.05 -19.07
CA GLN A 247 -15.74 -5.26 -19.85
C GLN A 247 -14.53 -6.05 -19.36
N ASP A 248 -14.68 -7.37 -19.24
CA ASP A 248 -13.60 -8.26 -18.87
C ASP A 248 -12.42 -8.10 -19.86
N PRO A 249 -11.25 -7.61 -19.39
CA PRO A 249 -10.07 -7.40 -20.22
C PRO A 249 -9.34 -8.72 -20.58
N GLY A 250 -9.95 -9.88 -20.30
CA GLY A 250 -9.40 -11.19 -20.60
C GLY A 250 -8.78 -11.87 -19.39
N PHE A 251 -9.39 -11.73 -18.22
CA PHE A 251 -9.03 -12.47 -17.02
C PHE A 251 -9.17 -13.98 -17.24
N VAL A 252 -8.40 -14.76 -16.46
CA VAL A 252 -8.51 -16.22 -16.48
C VAL A 252 -9.81 -16.67 -15.81
N ASP A 253 -10.13 -16.19 -14.61
CA ASP A 253 -11.38 -16.50 -13.88
C ASP A 253 -11.65 -15.47 -12.76
N ALA A 254 -11.96 -14.22 -13.15
CA ALA A 254 -12.21 -13.12 -12.21
C ALA A 254 -13.35 -13.40 -11.18
N PRO A 255 -14.48 -14.05 -11.54
CA PRO A 255 -15.52 -14.38 -10.56
C PRO A 255 -15.04 -15.28 -9.40
N ARG A 256 -13.95 -16.04 -9.61
CA ARG A 256 -13.30 -16.87 -8.57
C ARG A 256 -12.04 -16.24 -8.01
N GLY A 257 -11.77 -14.96 -8.28
CA GLY A 257 -10.62 -14.23 -7.77
C GLY A 257 -9.31 -14.48 -8.52
N ASN A 258 -9.35 -15.11 -9.70
CA ASN A 258 -8.18 -15.27 -10.54
C ASN A 258 -8.07 -14.14 -11.57
N PHE A 259 -7.29 -13.13 -11.22
CA PHE A 259 -7.06 -11.93 -12.04
C PHE A 259 -5.85 -12.01 -12.97
N GLN A 260 -5.29 -13.21 -13.19
CA GLN A 260 -4.30 -13.39 -14.25
C GLN A 260 -4.88 -12.94 -15.58
N LEU A 261 -4.09 -12.19 -16.35
CA LEU A 261 -4.47 -11.70 -17.67
C LEU A 261 -3.82 -12.56 -18.75
N LYS A 262 -4.61 -12.95 -19.75
CA LYS A 262 -4.07 -13.64 -20.92
C LYS A 262 -3.16 -12.69 -21.71
N PRO A 263 -1.93 -13.08 -22.11
CA PRO A 263 -0.93 -12.19 -22.71
C PRO A 263 -1.40 -11.36 -23.92
N THR A 264 -2.41 -11.82 -24.64
CA THR A 264 -2.94 -11.20 -25.87
C THR A 264 -3.68 -9.89 -25.65
N HIS A 265 -4.00 -9.48 -24.41
CA HIS A 265 -4.86 -8.32 -24.13
C HIS A 265 -4.15 -7.12 -23.49
N LEU A 266 -2.85 -7.23 -23.23
CA LEU A 266 -2.09 -6.27 -22.41
C LEU A 266 -1.45 -5.11 -23.20
N ALA A 267 -1.03 -5.39 -24.45
CA ALA A 267 -0.26 -4.47 -25.27
C ALA A 267 -0.95 -3.11 -25.56
N PRO A 268 -2.28 -3.02 -25.80
CA PRO A 268 -2.90 -1.75 -26.18
C PRO A 268 -2.95 -0.69 -25.08
N ILE A 269 -2.84 -1.07 -23.81
CA ILE A 269 -3.00 -0.17 -22.65
C ILE A 269 -1.70 -0.02 -21.84
N GLY A 270 -0.60 -0.64 -22.28
CA GLY A 270 0.70 -0.55 -21.61
C GLY A 270 0.78 -1.24 -20.23
N PHE A 271 -0.29 -1.94 -19.82
CA PHE A 271 -0.37 -2.69 -18.56
C PHE A 271 0.54 -3.92 -18.64
N GLN A 272 1.43 -4.06 -17.67
CA GLN A 272 2.34 -5.20 -17.55
C GLN A 272 1.67 -6.34 -16.78
N PRO A 273 1.93 -7.60 -17.16
CA PRO A 273 1.43 -8.75 -16.40
C PRO A 273 1.84 -8.66 -14.92
N ILE A 274 0.91 -8.98 -14.03
CA ILE A 274 1.19 -9.21 -12.61
C ILE A 274 1.50 -10.71 -12.44
N PRO A 275 2.59 -11.09 -11.75
CA PRO A 275 2.92 -12.48 -11.43
C PRO A 275 1.98 -13.05 -10.35
N PHE A 276 0.69 -13.14 -10.69
CA PHE A 276 -0.38 -13.42 -9.73
C PHE A 276 -0.33 -14.85 -9.17
N ASP A 277 0.20 -15.80 -9.93
CA ASP A 277 0.43 -17.19 -9.52
C ASP A 277 1.58 -17.35 -8.51
N GLU A 278 2.42 -16.33 -8.36
CA GLU A 278 3.50 -16.29 -7.37
C GLU A 278 3.06 -15.65 -6.03
N ILE A 279 1.85 -15.07 -5.98
CA ILE A 279 1.33 -14.40 -4.79
C ILE A 279 0.91 -15.41 -3.73
N GLY A 280 1.22 -15.09 -2.48
CA GLY A 280 0.89 -15.89 -1.31
C GLY A 280 2.01 -16.86 -0.93
N THR A 281 1.65 -17.84 -0.12
CA THR A 281 2.60 -18.80 0.45
C THR A 281 3.04 -19.84 -0.57
N TYR A 282 4.31 -20.27 -0.49
CA TYR A 282 4.86 -21.32 -1.34
C TYR A 282 5.13 -22.62 -0.55
N GLN A 283 5.28 -23.72 -1.28
CA GLN A 283 5.60 -25.04 -0.70
C GLN A 283 7.00 -25.05 -0.11
N ASP A 284 7.11 -25.49 1.14
CA ASP A 284 8.37 -25.63 1.86
C ASP A 284 8.31 -26.88 2.73
N GLY A 285 9.44 -27.55 2.96
CA GLY A 285 9.49 -28.77 3.79
C GLY A 285 9.08 -28.56 5.24
N LEU A 286 9.13 -27.32 5.73
CA LEU A 286 8.69 -26.92 7.07
C LEU A 286 7.20 -26.52 7.12
N ARG A 287 6.54 -26.38 5.97
CA ARG A 287 5.12 -26.07 5.88
C ARG A 287 4.32 -27.38 5.82
N PRO A 288 3.37 -27.62 6.76
CA PRO A 288 2.51 -28.78 6.65
C PRO A 288 1.72 -28.72 5.34
N PRO A 289 1.46 -29.87 4.68
CA PRO A 289 0.74 -29.90 3.41
C PRO A 289 -0.63 -29.23 3.59
N LYS A 290 -1.05 -28.48 2.55
CA LYS A 290 -2.33 -27.76 2.51
C LYS A 290 -3.46 -28.76 2.79
N VAL A 291 -4.00 -28.75 4.01
CA VAL A 291 -5.17 -29.57 4.35
C VAL A 291 -6.34 -28.87 3.69
N LEU A 292 -6.76 -29.36 2.52
CA LEU A 292 -7.98 -28.88 1.90
C LEU A 292 -9.13 -29.12 2.88
N PRO A 293 -9.99 -28.11 3.14
CA PRO A 293 -11.15 -28.30 3.99
C PRO A 293 -12.01 -29.45 3.43
N LYS A 294 -12.49 -30.31 4.33
CA LYS A 294 -13.46 -31.37 4.02
C LYS A 294 -14.83 -30.80 3.73
#